data_AF-A0A081R837-F1
#
_entry.id   AF-A0A081R837-F1
#
_cell.length_a   1.000
_cell.length_b   1.000
_cell.length_c   1.000
_cell.angle_alpha   90.00
_cell.angle_beta   90.00
_cell.angle_gamma   90.00
#
_symmetry.space_group_name_H-M   'P 1'
#
loop_
_entity.id
_entity.type
_entity.pdbx_description
1 polymer ?
#
loop_
_entity_poly.entity_id
_entity_poly.type
_entity_poly.pdbx_seq_one_letter_code
_entity_poly.pdbx_strand_id
1 'polypeptide(L)'
;MPCGGFLPLTAQRLAAALVQNPLGDEVRHVQTKLLPQDLGVIEQTTPEGFALRTSTAERAALELLHLAPKIFGLVEAGLIMESMTLIRPKLMQSLLEQCASIKARRLFLYLAERADLPVIRHLDLDRIDLGVGDRSLVPNGRYVAKYQLLLPKELVDPG
;
A
#
# COMPACT_ATOMS: atom_id res chain seq x y z
N MET A 1 38.33 5.03 -33.82
CA MET A 1 38.39 5.89 -32.62
C MET A 1 36.99 5.95 -32.03
N PRO A 2 36.67 5.20 -30.96
CA PRO A 2 35.42 5.35 -30.24
C PRO A 2 35.60 6.32 -29.06
N CYS A 3 34.73 7.33 -28.98
CA CYS A 3 34.39 8.00 -27.73
C CYS A 3 32.96 7.51 -27.43
N GLY A 4 32.65 6.75 -26.37
CA GLY A 4 32.71 7.19 -24.98
C GLY A 4 31.83 8.44 -24.83
N GLY A 5 30.62 8.43 -24.30
CA GLY A 5 29.85 7.50 -23.50
C GLY A 5 28.84 8.38 -22.74
N PHE A 6 27.58 8.01 -22.64
CA PHE A 6 26.65 8.52 -21.62
C PHE A 6 25.38 7.65 -21.69
N LEU A 7 25.30 6.66 -20.81
CA LEU A 7 24.03 5.99 -20.49
C LEU A 7 23.40 6.76 -19.32
N PRO A 8 22.27 7.47 -19.51
CA PRO A 8 21.47 7.87 -18.37
C PRO A 8 20.81 6.62 -17.78
N LEU A 9 21.08 6.39 -16.50
CA LEU A 9 20.43 5.43 -15.61
C LEU A 9 18.94 5.77 -15.45
N THR A 10 18.09 5.46 -16.41
CA THR A 10 16.63 5.36 -16.23
C THR A 10 16.02 4.50 -17.32
N ALA A 11 16.22 3.19 -17.24
CA ALA A 11 15.44 2.25 -18.03
C ALA A 11 14.96 1.14 -17.10
N GLN A 12 13.85 1.43 -16.42
CA GLN A 12 13.04 0.40 -15.79
C GLN A 12 12.42 -0.41 -16.93
N ARG A 13 13.18 -1.39 -17.44
CA ARG A 13 12.71 -2.30 -18.48
C ARG A 13 11.76 -3.28 -17.81
N LEU A 14 10.46 -3.00 -17.87
CA LEU A 14 9.45 -4.04 -17.67
C LEU A 14 9.80 -5.16 -18.65
N ALA A 15 9.87 -6.40 -18.17
CA ALA A 15 10.10 -7.55 -19.04
C ALA A 15 9.11 -7.48 -20.21
N ALA A 16 9.56 -7.72 -21.44
CA ALA A 16 8.70 -7.65 -22.62
C ALA A 16 7.44 -8.55 -22.49
N ALA A 17 7.50 -9.58 -21.65
CA ALA A 17 6.38 -10.44 -21.28
C ALA A 17 5.23 -9.70 -20.55
N LEU A 18 5.51 -8.65 -19.77
CA LEU A 18 4.46 -7.85 -19.13
C LEU A 18 3.67 -7.01 -20.14
N VAL A 19 4.26 -6.71 -21.31
CA VAL A 19 3.58 -6.03 -22.42
C VAL A 19 2.64 -6.98 -23.16
N GLN A 20 2.87 -8.30 -23.07
CA GLN A 20 2.02 -9.34 -23.64
C GLN A 20 1.20 -10.00 -22.52
N ASN A 21 0.31 -9.23 -21.89
CA ASN A 21 -0.56 -9.76 -20.84
C ASN A 21 -1.68 -10.64 -21.45
N PRO A 22 -1.70 -11.96 -21.22
CA PRO A 22 -2.78 -12.83 -21.71
C PRO A 22 -4.15 -12.54 -21.07
N LEU A 23 -4.20 -11.75 -19.99
CA LEU A 23 -5.43 -11.33 -19.31
C LEU A 23 -6.07 -10.09 -19.96
N GLY A 24 -5.49 -9.51 -21.02
CA GLY A 24 -6.09 -8.39 -21.78
C GLY A 24 -6.13 -7.03 -21.08
N ASP A 25 -5.71 -6.96 -19.81
CA ASP A 25 -5.71 -5.72 -19.04
C ASP A 25 -4.48 -4.84 -19.32
N GLU A 26 -4.69 -3.53 -19.33
CA GLU A 26 -3.65 -2.51 -19.47
C GLU A 26 -2.75 -2.48 -18.23
N VAL A 27 -1.46 -2.71 -18.42
CA VAL A 27 -0.48 -2.64 -17.32
C VAL A 27 -0.29 -1.18 -16.90
N ARG A 28 -0.79 -0.84 -15.71
CA ARG A 28 -0.59 0.49 -15.12
C ARG A 28 0.65 0.51 -14.23
N HIS A 29 1.66 1.28 -14.64
CA HIS A 29 2.85 1.52 -13.83
C HIS A 29 2.67 2.77 -12.95
N VAL A 30 2.85 2.61 -11.62
CA VAL A 30 2.78 3.72 -10.65
C VAL A 30 4.04 3.72 -9.80
N GLN A 31 4.85 4.76 -9.92
CA GLN A 31 5.99 4.99 -9.04
C GLN A 31 5.58 5.88 -7.88
N THR A 32 5.89 5.46 -6.66
CA THR A 32 5.64 6.27 -5.46
C THR A 32 6.91 6.32 -4.61
N LYS A 33 7.08 7.41 -3.86
CA LYS A 33 8.08 7.51 -2.78
C LYS A 33 7.45 7.19 -1.42
N LEU A 34 6.47 6.28 -1.42
CA LEU A 34 5.63 5.97 -0.26
C LEU A 34 6.41 5.31 0.87
N LEU A 35 7.32 4.39 0.51
CA LEU A 35 8.07 3.53 1.42
C LEU A 35 9.55 3.45 0.96
N PRO A 36 10.49 3.13 1.88
CA PRO A 36 11.87 2.82 1.52
C PRO A 36 11.95 1.73 0.44
N GLN A 37 12.94 1.78 -0.44
CA GLN A 37 12.99 0.90 -1.63
C GLN A 37 13.04 -0.59 -1.29
N ASP A 38 13.74 -0.98 -0.22
CA ASP A 38 13.97 -2.39 0.10
C ASP A 38 13.05 -2.93 1.21
N LEU A 39 12.44 -2.04 2.01
CA LEU A 39 11.64 -2.46 3.16
C LEU A 39 10.35 -3.15 2.70
N GLY A 40 10.16 -4.40 3.11
CA GLY A 40 8.99 -5.18 2.73
C GLY A 40 8.96 -5.56 1.24
N VAL A 41 10.12 -5.65 0.60
CA VAL A 41 10.30 -6.21 -0.75
C VAL A 41 10.98 -7.57 -0.64
N ILE A 42 10.49 -8.54 -1.40
CA ILE A 42 11.04 -9.89 -1.49
C ILE A 42 11.38 -10.23 -2.93
N GLU A 43 12.33 -11.13 -3.12
CA GLU A 43 12.62 -11.72 -4.43
C GLU A 43 11.87 -13.05 -4.57
N GLN A 44 11.20 -13.20 -5.71
CA GLN A 44 10.52 -14.41 -6.10
C GLN A 44 11.02 -14.81 -7.48
N THR A 45 11.22 -16.10 -7.69
CA THR A 45 11.55 -16.62 -9.01
C THR A 45 10.27 -17.11 -9.66
N THR A 46 9.97 -16.64 -10.87
CA THR A 46 8.82 -17.14 -11.64
C THR A 46 9.06 -18.60 -12.05
N PRO A 47 8.02 -19.37 -12.41
CA PRO A 47 8.19 -20.72 -12.94
C PRO A 47 9.15 -20.81 -14.13
N GLU A 48 9.25 -19.73 -14.92
CA GLU A 48 10.13 -19.60 -16.09
C GLU A 48 11.56 -19.17 -15.73
N GLY A 49 11.88 -19.00 -14.43
CA GLY A 49 13.22 -18.70 -13.94
C GLY A 49 13.57 -17.22 -13.83
N PHE A 50 12.61 -16.30 -13.99
CA PHE A 50 12.88 -14.87 -13.85
C PHE A 50 12.85 -14.44 -12.38
N ALA A 51 13.89 -13.74 -11.92
CA ALA A 51 13.88 -13.10 -10.61
C ALA A 51 13.04 -11.81 -10.63
N LEU A 52 11.99 -11.76 -9.82
CA LEU A 52 11.10 -10.62 -9.66
C LEU A 52 11.14 -10.09 -8.23
N ARG A 53 11.31 -8.78 -8.09
CA ARG A 53 11.12 -8.09 -6.81
C ARG A 53 9.65 -7.75 -6.64
N THR A 54 9.03 -8.26 -5.57
CA THR A 54 7.60 -8.04 -5.27
C THR A 54 7.40 -7.53 -3.85
N SER A 55 6.26 -6.86 -3.63
CA SER A 55 5.85 -6.41 -2.31
C SER A 55 5.44 -7.59 -1.43
N THR A 56 5.87 -7.55 -0.17
CA THR A 56 5.25 -8.35 0.89
C THR A 56 3.80 -7.91 1.10
N ALA A 57 2.97 -8.76 1.72
CA ALA A 57 1.57 -8.42 2.01
C ALA A 57 1.43 -7.11 2.81
N GLU A 58 2.35 -6.88 3.75
CA GLU A 58 2.38 -5.66 4.57
C GLU A 58 2.65 -4.40 3.76
N ARG A 59 3.60 -4.49 2.82
CA ARG A 59 3.91 -3.39 1.92
C ARG A 59 2.76 -3.14 0.94
N ALA A 60 2.22 -4.21 0.35
CA ALA A 60 1.12 -4.15 -0.60
C ALA A 60 -0.14 -3.52 0.01
N ALA A 61 -0.43 -3.82 1.28
CA ALA A 61 -1.52 -3.19 2.04
C ALA A 61 -1.41 -1.65 2.03
N LEU A 62 -0.24 -1.11 2.38
CA LEU A 62 -0.03 0.34 2.43
C LEU A 62 -0.03 0.97 1.04
N GLU A 63 0.50 0.27 0.04
CA GLU A 63 0.48 0.70 -1.37
C GLU A 63 -0.96 0.80 -1.89
N LEU A 64 -1.79 -0.23 -1.66
CA LEU A 64 -3.22 -0.25 -2.00
C LEU A 64 -3.96 0.94 -1.38
N LEU A 65 -3.80 1.14 -0.06
CA LEU A 65 -4.46 2.24 0.66
C LEU A 65 -3.94 3.62 0.26
N HIS A 66 -2.68 3.72 -0.17
CA HIS A 66 -2.15 4.96 -0.73
C HIS A 66 -2.79 5.29 -2.08
N LEU A 67 -3.11 4.29 -2.89
CA LEU A 67 -3.70 4.47 -4.21
C LEU A 67 -5.23 4.66 -4.18
N ALA A 68 -5.93 4.17 -3.14
CA ALA A 68 -7.35 4.45 -2.93
C ALA A 68 -7.60 5.91 -2.48
N PRO A 69 -8.68 6.59 -2.89
CA PRO A 69 -9.71 6.17 -3.84
C PRO A 69 -9.36 6.47 -5.32
N LYS A 70 -8.14 6.94 -5.61
CA LYS A 70 -7.78 7.46 -6.95
C LYS A 70 -7.69 6.38 -8.02
N ILE A 71 -7.20 5.21 -7.64
CA ILE A 71 -7.02 4.07 -8.54
C ILE A 71 -7.95 2.92 -8.18
N PHE A 72 -8.04 2.60 -6.89
CA PHE A 72 -8.91 1.54 -6.36
C PHE A 72 -10.08 2.13 -5.59
N GLY A 73 -11.21 1.45 -5.59
CA GLY A 73 -12.35 1.82 -4.75
C GLY A 73 -11.98 1.73 -3.27
N LEU A 74 -12.38 2.72 -2.47
CA LEU A 74 -12.01 2.74 -1.05
C LEU A 74 -12.69 1.62 -0.25
N VAL A 75 -13.93 1.28 -0.60
CA VAL A 75 -14.67 0.16 0.03
C VAL A 75 -14.02 -1.17 -0.33
N GLU A 76 -13.68 -1.39 -1.59
CA GLU A 76 -12.98 -2.59 -2.07
C GLU A 76 -11.61 -2.75 -1.39
N ALA A 77 -10.82 -1.69 -1.33
CA ALA A 77 -9.55 -1.69 -0.60
C ALA A 77 -9.75 -2.03 0.88
N GLY A 78 -10.84 -1.56 1.50
CA GLY A 78 -11.27 -1.94 2.83
C GLY A 78 -11.46 -3.46 2.97
N LEU A 79 -12.31 -4.05 2.13
CA LEU A 79 -12.60 -5.49 2.16
C LEU A 79 -11.34 -6.35 1.97
N ILE A 80 -10.45 -5.95 1.06
CA ILE A 80 -9.16 -6.62 0.86
C ILE A 80 -8.33 -6.55 2.15
N MET A 81 -8.24 -5.38 2.77
CA MET A 81 -7.50 -5.20 4.03
C MET A 81 -8.05 -6.05 5.17
N GLU A 82 -9.37 -6.13 5.32
CA GLU A 82 -10.04 -6.91 6.36
C GLU A 82 -9.73 -8.42 6.22
N SER A 83 -9.40 -8.90 5.03
CA SER A 83 -9.00 -10.30 4.79
C SER A 83 -7.54 -10.63 5.14
N MET A 84 -6.68 -9.62 5.38
CA MET A 84 -5.23 -9.80 5.59
C MET A 84 -4.89 -10.15 7.04
N THR A 85 -5.24 -11.36 7.49
CA THR A 85 -5.05 -11.81 8.89
C THR A 85 -3.62 -12.22 9.25
N LEU A 86 -2.75 -12.46 8.26
CA LEU A 86 -1.38 -12.97 8.44
C LEU A 86 -0.29 -11.89 8.39
N ILE A 87 -0.65 -10.62 8.60
CA ILE A 87 0.29 -9.50 8.62
C ILE A 87 1.29 -9.65 9.78
N ARG A 88 2.59 -9.63 9.48
CA ARG A 88 3.65 -9.76 10.49
C ARG A 88 3.83 -8.43 11.23
N PRO A 89 3.61 -8.37 12.55
CA PRO A 89 3.61 -7.09 13.28
C PRO A 89 4.93 -6.30 13.21
N LYS A 90 6.08 -6.98 13.33
CA LYS A 90 7.39 -6.30 13.30
C LYS A 90 7.66 -5.59 11.98
N LEU A 91 7.30 -6.22 10.85
CA LEU A 91 7.47 -5.63 9.53
C LEU A 91 6.47 -4.51 9.31
N MET A 92 5.20 -4.73 9.68
CA MET A 92 4.17 -3.70 9.58
C MET A 92 4.49 -2.46 10.41
N GLN A 93 5.00 -2.62 11.65
CA GLN A 93 5.49 -1.51 12.48
C GLN A 93 6.55 -0.70 11.74
N SER A 94 7.58 -1.38 11.22
CA SER A 94 8.68 -0.72 10.49
C SER A 94 8.18 0.04 9.25
N LEU A 95 7.21 -0.54 8.53
CA LEU A 95 6.59 0.06 7.36
C LEU A 95 5.73 1.27 7.73
N LEU A 96 4.94 1.20 8.81
CA LEU A 96 4.11 2.31 9.28
C LEU A 96 4.97 3.48 9.76
N GLU A 97 6.04 3.24 10.49
CA GLU A 97 6.98 4.28 10.95
C GLU A 97 7.66 5.02 9.78
N GLN A 98 7.92 4.32 8.68
CA GLN A 98 8.66 4.86 7.52
C GLN A 98 7.76 5.22 6.32
N CYS A 99 6.46 4.98 6.42
CA CYS A 99 5.50 5.32 5.38
C CYS A 99 5.37 6.84 5.29
N ALA A 100 5.47 7.43 4.10
CA ALA A 100 5.32 8.88 3.91
C ALA A 100 3.85 9.34 3.88
N SER A 101 2.89 8.42 3.71
CA SER A 101 1.47 8.74 3.53
C SER A 101 0.69 8.63 4.85
N ILE A 102 0.44 9.78 5.49
CA ILE A 102 -0.45 9.90 6.67
C ILE A 102 -1.79 9.19 6.42
N LYS A 103 -2.37 9.37 5.23
CA LYS A 103 -3.62 8.73 4.83
C LYS A 103 -3.52 7.20 4.91
N ALA A 104 -2.45 6.61 4.38
CA ALA A 104 -2.30 5.16 4.32
C ALA A 104 -2.11 4.57 5.73
N ARG A 105 -1.30 5.24 6.58
CA ARG A 105 -1.12 4.84 7.99
C ARG A 105 -2.45 4.85 8.75
N ARG A 106 -3.21 5.95 8.66
CA ARG A 106 -4.51 6.11 9.32
C ARG A 106 -5.54 5.10 8.81
N LEU A 107 -5.63 4.90 7.49
CA LEU A 107 -6.54 3.91 6.92
C LEU A 107 -6.20 2.49 7.37
N PHE A 108 -4.92 2.12 7.36
CA PHE A 108 -4.49 0.78 7.77
C PHE A 108 -4.91 0.52 9.22
N LEU A 109 -4.58 1.42 10.14
CA LEU A 109 -4.92 1.27 11.55
C LEU A 109 -6.44 1.24 11.78
N TYR A 110 -7.18 2.11 11.10
CA TYR A 110 -8.63 2.12 11.16
C TYR A 110 -9.26 0.80 10.71
N LEU A 111 -8.91 0.33 9.52
CA LEU A 111 -9.49 -0.89 8.94
C LEU A 111 -9.08 -2.14 9.74
N ALA A 112 -7.82 -2.19 10.16
CA ALA A 112 -7.32 -3.30 10.96
C ALA A 112 -7.96 -3.34 12.36
N GLU A 113 -8.23 -2.18 12.98
CA GLU A 113 -8.98 -2.13 14.25
C GLU A 113 -10.45 -2.50 14.04
N ARG A 114 -11.10 -1.99 12.99
CA ARG A 114 -12.50 -2.30 12.67
C ARG A 114 -12.73 -3.80 12.47
N ALA A 115 -11.81 -4.49 11.81
CA ALA A 115 -11.88 -5.93 11.57
C ALA A 115 -11.22 -6.79 12.67
N ASP A 116 -10.84 -6.19 13.81
CA ASP A 116 -10.18 -6.86 14.93
C ASP A 116 -8.94 -7.69 14.52
N LEU A 117 -8.16 -7.20 13.55
CA LEU A 117 -7.00 -7.91 13.04
C LEU A 117 -5.94 -8.10 14.15
N PRO A 118 -5.35 -9.31 14.29
CA PRO A 118 -4.39 -9.60 15.36
C PRO A 118 -3.21 -8.64 15.41
N VAL A 119 -2.78 -8.13 14.24
CA VAL A 119 -1.65 -7.21 14.11
C VAL A 119 -1.77 -5.99 15.03
N ILE A 120 -2.98 -5.43 15.21
CA ILE A 120 -3.21 -4.20 15.99
C ILE A 120 -2.71 -4.34 17.43
N ARG A 121 -2.89 -5.53 18.04
CA ARG A 121 -2.49 -5.81 19.42
C ARG A 121 -0.98 -5.80 19.65
N HIS A 122 -0.20 -5.81 18.58
CA HIS A 122 1.26 -5.91 18.60
C HIS A 122 1.96 -4.66 18.07
N LEU A 123 1.21 -3.65 17.62
CA LEU A 123 1.77 -2.39 17.15
C LEU A 123 1.97 -1.42 18.32
N ASP A 124 3.10 -0.73 18.29
CA ASP A 124 3.38 0.41 19.16
C ASP A 124 2.88 1.67 18.46
N LEU A 125 1.66 2.10 18.83
CA LEU A 125 0.99 3.23 18.18
C LEU A 125 1.66 4.57 18.50
N ASP A 126 2.38 4.69 19.62
CA ASP A 126 3.05 5.93 20.03
C ASP A 126 4.23 6.27 19.10
N ARG A 127 4.77 5.26 18.42
CA ARG A 127 5.84 5.41 17.43
C ARG A 127 5.35 5.72 16.03
N ILE A 128 4.05 5.66 15.79
CA ILE A 128 3.46 5.88 14.47
C ILE A 128 2.90 7.31 14.40
N ASP A 129 3.60 8.19 13.69
CA ASP A 129 3.12 9.55 13.46
C ASP A 129 1.82 9.51 12.64
N LEU A 130 0.68 9.90 13.21
CA LEU A 130 -0.57 10.03 12.47
C LEU A 130 -0.73 11.39 11.80
N GLY A 131 0.22 12.30 11.95
CA GLY A 131 0.16 13.66 11.43
C GLY A 131 -1.04 14.45 11.95
N VAL A 132 -1.24 15.63 11.38
CA VAL A 132 -2.28 16.59 11.82
C VAL A 132 -3.31 16.87 10.74
N GLY A 133 -4.51 17.22 11.20
CA GLY A 133 -5.62 17.67 10.37
C GLY A 133 -6.39 16.53 9.71
N ASP A 134 -7.61 16.85 9.29
CA ASP A 134 -8.51 15.87 8.71
C ASP A 134 -8.08 15.44 7.30
N ARG A 135 -8.46 14.21 6.95
CA ARG A 135 -8.34 13.70 5.58
C ARG A 135 -9.71 13.25 5.10
N SER A 136 -10.29 14.07 4.24
CA SER A 136 -11.53 13.71 3.54
C SER A 136 -11.22 12.82 2.35
N LEU A 137 -11.75 11.59 2.35
CA LEU A 137 -11.54 10.65 1.24
C LEU A 137 -12.76 10.54 0.32
N VAL A 138 -13.92 11.02 0.77
CA VAL A 138 -15.16 11.10 -0.03
C VAL A 138 -15.96 12.34 0.35
N PRO A 139 -16.72 12.93 -0.59
CA PRO A 139 -17.73 13.92 -0.24
C PRO A 139 -18.86 13.26 0.57
N ASN A 140 -19.37 13.94 1.61
CA ASN A 140 -20.51 13.48 2.42
C ASN A 140 -20.33 12.12 3.13
N GLY A 141 -19.10 11.78 3.50
CA GLY A 141 -18.79 10.60 4.28
C GLY A 141 -19.16 10.72 5.76
N ARG A 142 -18.81 9.68 6.53
CA ARG A 142 -18.88 9.68 7.99
C ARG A 142 -17.50 9.90 8.59
N TYR A 143 -17.43 10.77 9.60
CA TYR A 143 -16.18 11.17 10.24
C TYR A 143 -15.80 10.18 11.34
N VAL A 144 -14.57 9.69 11.30
CA VAL A 144 -13.98 8.82 12.32
C VAL A 144 -12.96 9.62 13.11
N ALA A 145 -13.38 10.12 14.28
CA ALA A 145 -12.61 11.06 15.08
C ALA A 145 -11.24 10.53 15.52
N LYS A 146 -11.17 9.25 15.93
CA LYS A 146 -9.91 8.61 16.38
C LYS A 146 -8.78 8.74 15.35
N TYR A 147 -9.11 8.66 14.06
CA TYR A 147 -8.15 8.71 12.96
C TYR A 147 -8.23 9.98 12.11
N GLN A 148 -9.13 10.92 12.43
CA GLN A 148 -9.35 12.15 11.67
C GLN A 148 -9.57 11.88 10.17
N LEU A 149 -10.47 10.93 9.86
CA LEU A 149 -10.80 10.50 8.49
C LEU A 149 -12.28 10.77 8.19
N LEU A 150 -12.60 11.26 6.99
CA LEU A 150 -13.96 11.23 6.43
C LEU A 150 -14.04 10.09 5.41
N LEU A 151 -14.83 9.06 5.72
CA LEU A 151 -14.89 7.79 4.99
C LEU A 151 -16.28 7.52 4.41
N PRO A 152 -16.41 6.65 3.39
CA PRO A 152 -17.70 6.10 2.97
C PRO A 152 -18.48 5.54 4.15
N LYS A 153 -19.80 5.71 4.14
CA LYS A 153 -20.67 5.27 5.24
C LYS A 153 -20.60 3.76 5.43
N GLU A 154 -20.46 3.02 4.35
CA GLU A 154 -20.29 1.56 4.29
C GLU A 154 -19.05 1.07 5.06
N LEU A 155 -18.04 1.93 5.18
CA LEU A 155 -16.84 1.63 5.96
C LEU A 155 -16.94 1.99 7.44
N VAL A 156 -18.00 2.67 7.88
CA VAL A 156 -18.12 3.18 9.26
C VAL A 156 -19.37 2.67 9.94
N ASP A 157 -20.49 2.69 9.25
CA ASP A 157 -21.75 2.20 9.78
C ASP A 157 -21.67 0.65 9.91
N PRO A 158 -22.16 0.08 11.03
CA PRO A 158 -22.29 -1.36 11.15
C PRO A 158 -23.28 -1.86 10.10
N GLY A 159 -22.87 -2.89 9.35
CA GLY A 159 -23.76 -3.61 8.43
C GLY A 159 -24.84 -4.40 9.18
#